data_AF-A0A2W6ZRS2-F1
#
_entry.id   AF-A0A2W6ZRS2-F1
#
_cell.length_a   1.000
_cell.length_b   1.000
_cell.length_c   1.000
_cell.angle_alpha   90.00
_cell.angle_beta   90.00
_cell.angle_gamma   90.00
#
_symmetry.space_group_name_H-M   'P 1'
#
loop_
_entity.id
_entity.type
_entity.pdbx_description
1 polymer ?
#
loop_
_entity_poly.entity_id
_entity_poly.type
_entity_poly.pdbx_seq_one_letter_code
_entity_poly.pdbx_strand_id
1 'polypeptide(L)'
;MTAATLESIKTFPYRPVQGRRFLSVNLALVDLTEITEFAKELGFKPELIKIQGKSGTQVHALLWEGAISDTPADMDKKLDYLADRINTDAIRYATGAWTQAA
;
A
#
# COMPACT_ATOMS: atom_id res chain seq x y z
N MET A 1 -11.81 26.05 -8.94
CA MET A 1 -11.36 24.73 -8.45
C MET A 1 -9.90 24.57 -8.85
N THR A 2 -8.97 24.76 -7.92
CA THR A 2 -7.54 24.56 -8.16
C THR A 2 -7.25 23.07 -8.09
N ALA A 3 -7.07 22.44 -9.25
CA ALA A 3 -6.50 21.09 -9.31
C ALA A 3 -5.04 21.19 -8.85
N ALA A 4 -4.74 20.68 -7.66
CA ALA A 4 -3.36 20.57 -7.19
C ALA A 4 -2.65 19.51 -8.04
N THR A 5 -1.74 19.95 -8.90
CA THR A 5 -0.87 19.06 -9.68
C THR A 5 0.11 18.40 -8.71
N LEU A 6 -0.17 17.15 -8.37
CA LEU A 6 0.72 16.29 -7.58
C LEU A 6 1.89 15.82 -8.47
N GLU A 7 2.84 16.74 -8.74
CA GLU A 7 4.01 16.50 -9.59
C GLU A 7 5.02 15.50 -8.98
N SER A 8 4.90 15.18 -7.69
CA SER A 8 5.93 14.42 -6.95
C SER A 8 5.45 13.10 -6.34
N ILE A 9 4.39 12.48 -6.89
CA ILE A 9 3.93 11.18 -6.37
C ILE A 9 4.96 10.09 -6.72
N LYS A 10 5.57 9.50 -5.68
CA LYS A 10 6.52 8.39 -5.79
C LYS A 10 5.89 7.26 -6.61
N THR A 11 6.60 6.81 -7.65
CA THR A 11 6.18 5.69 -8.48
C THR A 11 6.75 4.40 -7.92
N PHE A 12 5.88 3.44 -7.66
CA PHE A 12 6.19 2.11 -7.17
C PHE A 12 6.07 1.07 -8.28
N PRO A 13 6.96 0.07 -8.30
CA PRO A 13 6.82 -1.04 -9.22
C PRO A 13 5.59 -1.88 -8.84
N TYR A 14 4.92 -2.44 -9.85
CA TYR A 14 3.80 -3.35 -9.63
C TYR A 14 4.20 -4.59 -8.81
N ARG A 15 5.39 -5.12 -9.04
CA ARG A 15 5.96 -6.17 -8.19
C ARG A 15 6.98 -5.55 -7.23
N PRO A 16 6.91 -5.87 -5.91
CA PRO A 16 7.96 -5.45 -4.99
C PRO A 16 9.32 -5.97 -5.44
N VAL A 17 10.37 -5.21 -5.10
CA VAL A 17 11.76 -5.65 -5.26
C VAL A 17 12.00 -6.91 -4.42
N GLN A 18 12.93 -7.77 -4.84
CA GLN A 18 13.33 -8.96 -4.10
C GLN A 18 13.66 -8.63 -2.63
N GLY A 19 13.21 -9.46 -1.70
CA GLY A 19 13.41 -9.27 -0.25
C GLY A 19 12.53 -8.19 0.38
N ARG A 20 11.69 -7.50 -0.40
CA ARG A 20 10.80 -6.44 0.10
C ARG A 20 9.33 -6.83 0.01
N ARG A 21 8.53 -6.15 0.81
CA ARG A 21 7.08 -6.28 0.85
C ARG A 21 6.48 -4.89 1.03
N PHE A 22 5.26 -4.72 0.54
CA PHE A 22 4.48 -3.52 0.81
C PHE A 22 3.01 -3.86 1.03
N LEU A 23 2.36 -2.97 1.78
CA LEU A 23 0.91 -2.89 1.93
C LEU A 23 0.45 -1.54 1.38
N SER A 24 -0.44 -1.57 0.39
CA SER A 24 -1.06 -0.37 -0.14
C SER A 24 -2.54 -0.59 -0.43
N VAL A 25 -3.31 0.49 -0.54
CA VAL A 25 -4.74 0.43 -0.84
C VAL A 25 -5.07 1.26 -2.07
N ASN A 26 -5.80 0.69 -3.03
CA ASN A 26 -6.17 1.34 -4.29
C ASN A 26 -7.29 2.37 -4.07
N LEU A 27 -6.98 3.64 -4.26
CA LEU A 27 -7.91 4.76 -4.03
C LEU A 27 -9.00 4.90 -5.10
N ALA A 28 -8.97 4.08 -6.16
CA ALA A 28 -10.09 4.00 -7.09
C ALA A 28 -11.29 3.21 -6.52
N LEU A 29 -11.07 2.45 -5.43
CA LEU A 29 -12.06 1.52 -4.87
C LEU A 29 -12.48 1.88 -3.43
N VAL A 30 -11.87 2.91 -2.83
CA VAL A 30 -12.11 3.33 -1.44
C VAL A 30 -11.95 4.84 -1.30
N ASP A 31 -12.57 5.43 -0.28
CA ASP A 31 -12.41 6.85 0.04
C ASP A 31 -11.06 7.13 0.72
N LEU A 32 -10.36 8.18 0.27
CA LEU A 32 -9.05 8.55 0.83
C LEU A 32 -9.14 8.96 2.31
N THR A 33 -10.24 9.58 2.72
CA THR A 33 -10.49 10.05 4.09
C THR A 33 -10.57 8.85 5.03
N GLU A 34 -11.38 7.85 4.68
CA GLU A 34 -11.54 6.60 5.43
C GLU A 34 -10.19 5.88 5.58
N ILE A 35 -9.43 5.74 4.49
CA ILE A 35 -8.10 5.12 4.55
C ILE A 35 -7.14 5.90 5.43
N THR A 36 -7.20 7.23 5.41
CA THR A 36 -6.33 8.06 6.24
C THR A 36 -6.66 7.89 7.73
N GLU A 37 -7.94 7.75 8.07
CA GLU A 37 -8.39 7.48 9.44
C GLU A 37 -7.96 6.08 9.90
N PHE A 38 -8.28 5.03 9.13
CA PHE A 38 -7.91 3.65 9.46
C PHE A 38 -6.39 3.47 9.54
N ALA A 39 -5.64 4.10 8.64
CA ALA A 39 -4.18 4.07 8.68
C ALA A 39 -3.64 4.67 10.00
N LYS A 40 -4.19 5.80 10.45
CA LYS A 40 -3.80 6.42 11.72
C LYS A 40 -4.12 5.52 12.92
N GLU A 41 -5.29 4.90 12.95
CA GLU A 41 -5.69 3.94 14.00
C GLU A 41 -4.72 2.76 14.10
N LEU A 42 -4.24 2.28 12.94
CA LEU A 42 -3.28 1.19 12.84
C LEU A 42 -1.80 1.63 13.04
N GLY A 43 -1.57 2.90 13.32
CA GLY A 43 -0.23 3.48 13.52
C GLY A 43 0.59 3.64 12.23
N PHE A 44 -0.06 3.61 11.07
CA PHE A 44 0.58 3.86 9.79
C PHE A 44 0.58 5.35 9.43
N LYS A 45 1.55 5.73 8.60
CA LYS A 45 1.61 7.05 7.97
C LYS A 45 1.40 6.87 6.47
N PRO A 46 0.16 7.03 5.97
CA PRO A 46 -0.13 6.75 4.57
C PRO A 46 0.60 7.75 3.66
N GLU A 47 1.24 7.23 2.62
CA GLU A 47 1.87 8.02 1.56
C GLU A 47 1.15 7.78 0.24
N LEU A 48 0.87 8.84 -0.52
CA LEU A 48 0.27 8.68 -1.84
C LEU A 48 1.34 8.18 -2.81
N ILE A 49 1.04 7.09 -3.54
CA ILE A 49 1.95 6.49 -4.52
C ILE A 49 1.21 6.18 -5.83
N LYS A 50 1.98 6.10 -6.91
CA LYS A 50 1.52 5.59 -8.20
C LYS A 50 2.07 4.19 -8.39
N ILE A 51 1.23 3.21 -8.72
CA ILE A 51 1.68 1.88 -9.12
C ILE A 51 1.44 1.72 -10.62
N GLN A 52 2.52 1.51 -11.38
CA GLN A 52 2.42 1.25 -12.82
C GLN A 52 2.19 -0.24 -13.07
N GLY A 53 0.95 -0.61 -13.37
CA GLY A 53 0.56 -1.98 -13.75
C GLY A 53 0.40 -2.16 -15.25
N LYS A 54 0.15 -3.41 -15.68
CA LYS A 54 -0.12 -3.73 -17.09
C LYS A 54 -1.40 -3.08 -17.63
N SER A 55 -2.40 -2.89 -16.77
CA SER A 55 -3.69 -2.27 -17.09
C SER A 55 -3.68 -0.75 -16.97
N GLY A 56 -2.54 -0.14 -16.65
CA GLY A 56 -2.38 1.30 -16.48
C GLY A 56 -1.87 1.70 -15.10
N THR A 57 -1.85 3.00 -14.86
CA THR A 57 -1.40 3.61 -13.60
C THR A 57 -2.53 3.59 -12.58
N GLN A 58 -2.26 3.03 -11.40
CA GLN A 58 -3.16 3.06 -10.25
C GLN A 58 -2.62 4.04 -9.22
N VAL A 59 -3.51 4.74 -8.51
CA VAL A 59 -3.13 5.59 -7.38
C VAL A 59 -3.49 4.84 -6.09
N HIS A 60 -2.51 4.68 -5.22
CA HIS A 60 -2.67 3.98 -3.96
C HIS A 60 -2.27 4.86 -2.78
N ALA A 61 -2.83 4.57 -1.60
CA ALA A 61 -2.25 4.93 -0.32
C ALA A 61 -1.32 3.81 0.14
N LEU A 62 -0.02 4.07 0.20
CA LEU A 62 0.98 3.19 0.78
C LEU A 62 0.89 3.25 2.29
N LEU A 63 0.59 2.14 2.94
CA LEU A 63 0.50 2.05 4.40
C LEU A 63 1.81 1.58 5.02
N TRP A 64 2.50 0.67 4.34
CA TRP A 64 3.77 0.13 4.81
C TRP A 64 4.64 -0.36 3.64
N GLU A 65 5.94 -0.16 3.73
CA GLU A 65 6.97 -0.71 2.84
C GLU A 65 8.19 -1.09 3.68
N GLY A 66 8.74 -2.29 3.50
CA GLY A 66 9.92 -2.72 4.23
C GLY A 66 10.54 -4.00 3.68
N ALA A 67 11.61 -4.46 4.33
CA ALA A 67 12.13 -5.81 4.10
C ALA A 67 11.13 -6.84 4.64
N ILE A 68 11.11 -8.04 4.06
CA ILE A 68 10.23 -9.13 4.53
C ILE A 68 10.54 -9.46 6.00
N SER A 69 11.81 -9.43 6.40
CA SER A 69 12.26 -9.64 7.79
C SER A 69 11.72 -8.61 8.77
N ASP A 70 11.42 -7.41 8.29
CA ASP A 70 11.00 -6.28 9.12
C ASP A 70 9.48 -6.15 9.16
N THR A 71 8.76 -7.14 8.62
CA THR A 71 7.30 -7.16 8.67
C THR A 71 6.85 -7.14 10.13
N PRO A 72 6.02 -6.15 10.55
CA PRO A 72 5.44 -6.12 11.87
C PRO A 72 4.73 -7.44 12.21
N ALA A 73 4.96 -7.97 13.41
CA ALA A 73 4.36 -9.24 13.86
C ALA A 73 2.82 -9.19 13.94
N ASP A 74 2.25 -7.99 14.03
CA ASP A 74 0.81 -7.74 14.05
C ASP A 74 0.22 -7.44 12.67
N MET A 75 0.99 -7.55 11.58
CA MET A 75 0.56 -7.18 10.22
C MET A 75 -0.70 -7.95 9.78
N ASP A 76 -0.84 -9.23 10.12
CA ASP A 76 -2.02 -10.01 9.77
C ASP A 76 -3.29 -9.43 10.41
N LYS A 77 -3.21 -9.01 11.69
CA LYS A 77 -4.33 -8.33 12.36
C LYS A 77 -4.67 -6.99 11.71
N LYS A 78 -3.67 -6.27 11.22
CA LYS A 78 -3.88 -5.00 10.49
C LYS A 78 -4.54 -5.25 9.13
N LEU A 79 -4.23 -6.36 8.47
CA LEU A 79 -4.88 -6.77 7.22
C LEU A 79 -6.34 -7.15 7.45
N ASP A 80 -6.62 -7.97 8.47
CA ASP A 80 -7.99 -8.37 8.83
C ASP A 80 -8.83 -7.12 9.15
N TYR A 81 -8.27 -6.19 9.93
CA TYR A 81 -8.93 -4.92 10.25
C TYR A 81 -9.33 -4.10 9.02
N LEU A 82 -8.45 -4.04 8.01
CA LEU A 82 -8.75 -3.35 6.76
C LEU A 82 -9.80 -4.15 5.97
N ALA A 83 -9.64 -5.46 5.85
CA ALA A 83 -10.54 -6.33 5.09
C ALA A 83 -11.99 -6.27 5.60
N ASP A 84 -12.18 -6.08 6.91
CA ASP A 84 -13.50 -5.96 7.53
C ASP A 84 -14.21 -4.62 7.24
N ARG A 85 -13.47 -3.59 6.79
CA ARG A 85 -13.99 -2.20 6.69
C ARG A 85 -13.99 -1.62 5.30
N ILE A 86 -13.12 -2.11 4.43
CA ILE A 86 -12.99 -1.62 3.07
C ILE A 86 -13.08 -2.77 2.08
N ASN A 87 -13.29 -2.42 0.82
CA ASN A 87 -13.28 -3.41 -0.25
C ASN A 87 -11.93 -4.15 -0.26
N THR A 88 -11.97 -5.47 -0.08
CA THR A 88 -10.78 -6.33 -0.07
C THR A 88 -10.01 -6.28 -1.38
N ASP A 89 -10.69 -6.03 -2.50
CA ASP A 89 -10.04 -5.87 -3.82
C ASP A 89 -9.20 -4.58 -3.90
N ALA A 90 -9.45 -3.62 -3.00
CA ALA A 90 -8.62 -2.43 -2.88
C ALA A 90 -7.31 -2.72 -2.15
N ILE A 91 -7.25 -3.76 -1.31
CA ILE A 91 -6.09 -4.07 -0.48
C ILE A 91 -5.05 -4.81 -1.33
N ARG A 92 -3.84 -4.26 -1.33
CA ARG A 92 -2.69 -4.85 -2.01
C ARG A 92 -1.59 -5.14 -1.02
N TYR A 93 -1.51 -6.41 -0.63
CA TYR A 93 -0.41 -6.95 0.16
C TYR A 93 0.51 -7.78 -0.73
N ALA A 94 1.61 -7.18 -1.18
CA ALA A 94 2.49 -7.77 -2.17
C ALA A 94 3.87 -8.06 -1.60
N THR A 95 4.35 -9.28 -1.83
CA THR A 95 5.69 -9.74 -1.42
C THR A 95 6.55 -9.98 -2.66
N GLY A 96 7.76 -9.42 -2.68
CA GLY A 96 8.76 -9.72 -3.70
C GLY A 96 9.27 -11.16 -3.56
N ALA A 97 10.05 -11.63 -4.52
CA ALA A 97 10.72 -12.92 -4.36
C ALA A 97 11.60 -12.90 -3.08
N TRP A 98 11.75 -14.05 -2.43
CA TRP A 98 12.66 -14.17 -1.29
C TRP A 98 14.11 -13.91 -1.74
N THR A 99 14.88 -13.16 -0.95
CA THR A 99 16.34 -13.20 -1.04
C THR A 99 16.78 -14.54 -0.47
N GLN A 100 17.27 -15.46 -1.32
CA GLN A 100 18.05 -16.58 -0.82
C GLN A 100 19.30 -15.98 -0.18
N ALA A 101 19.44 -16.12 1.13
CA ALA A 101 20.72 -15.86 1.78
C ALA A 101 21.74 -16.81 1.15
N ALA A 102 22.79 -16.25 0.55
CA ALA A 102 23.95 -16.99 0.06
C ALA A 102 24.86 -17.37 1.22
#